data_AF-A0A1Q4X0P3-F1
#
_entry.id   AF-A0A1Q4X0P3-F1
#
_cell.length_a   1.000
_cell.length_b   1.000
_cell.length_c   1.000
_cell.angle_alpha   90.00
_cell.angle_beta   90.00
_cell.angle_gamma   90.00
#
_symmetry.space_group_name_H-M   'P 1'
#
loop_
_entity.id
_entity.type
_entity.pdbx_description
1 polymer ?
#
loop_
_entity_poly.entity_id
_entity_poly.type
_entity_poly.pdbx_seq_one_letter_code
_entity_poly.pdbx_strand_id
1 'polypeptide(L)'
;MRTLAVGAAAGLAAALALSPAPASADHEGTPTVRELLERCGESTDLCEFHPSGAPEYFQNTSEPVGSPVYNCTDHEQLSMVEWSKTTGESNSVNLSMTATFGVVFKQSFTLSYGHEWSSSHTQSQRTQVTAQPGEVARVYYGPRMQRVHGTYELHFPDREWGHYIWYAPFTAEGPADDQGSTITQSTRQMTDEERSVYCG
;
A
#
# COMPACT_ATOMS: atom_id res chain seq x y z
N MET A 1 13.67 53.70 74.92
CA MET A 1 13.72 52.23 74.73
C MET A 1 12.89 51.88 73.50
N ARG A 2 13.45 50.99 72.64
CA ARG A 2 12.80 50.24 71.53
C ARG A 2 12.42 51.01 70.25
N THR A 3 13.20 50.86 69.16
CA THR A 3 13.01 50.00 67.94
C THR A 3 11.95 50.56 66.96
N LEU A 4 12.00 50.48 65.62
CA LEU A 4 12.85 49.92 64.55
C LEU A 4 12.32 50.49 63.20
N ALA A 5 13.08 50.31 62.13
CA ALA A 5 12.88 50.84 60.76
C ALA A 5 11.67 50.27 59.97
N VAL A 6 11.27 50.98 58.89
CA VAL A 6 10.53 50.43 57.73
C VAL A 6 11.03 51.10 56.45
N GLY A 7 11.35 50.30 55.43
CA GLY A 7 11.63 50.73 54.06
C GLY A 7 10.49 50.36 53.09
N ALA A 8 10.52 50.93 51.89
CA ALA A 8 9.75 50.46 50.73
C ALA A 8 10.47 50.86 49.42
N ALA A 9 10.76 49.89 48.56
CA ALA A 9 11.22 50.08 47.19
C ALA A 9 10.25 49.36 46.25
N ALA A 10 9.75 50.07 45.24
CA ALA A 10 8.71 49.62 44.31
C ALA A 10 9.30 48.82 43.13
N GLY A 11 8.64 47.71 42.78
CA GLY A 11 9.05 46.78 41.73
C GLY A 11 8.57 47.14 40.32
N LEU A 12 9.33 46.71 39.31
CA LEU A 12 8.93 46.64 37.91
C LEU A 12 8.33 45.27 37.60
N ALA A 13 7.16 45.24 36.98
CA ALA A 13 6.55 44.03 36.41
C ALA A 13 6.72 44.04 34.89
N ALA A 14 7.42 43.04 34.35
CA ALA A 14 7.47 42.76 32.92
C ALA A 14 6.50 41.60 32.61
N ALA A 15 5.48 41.85 31.80
CA ALA A 15 4.53 40.84 31.36
C ALA A 15 5.11 40.08 30.17
N LEU A 16 5.40 38.79 30.35
CA LEU A 16 5.72 37.85 29.29
C LEU A 16 4.42 37.37 28.64
N ALA A 17 4.22 37.69 27.36
CA ALA A 17 3.16 37.10 26.56
C ALA A 17 3.55 35.65 26.21
N LEU A 18 2.91 34.68 26.85
CA LEU A 18 2.96 33.28 26.42
C LEU A 18 1.97 33.10 25.26
N SER A 19 2.47 32.87 24.06
CA SER A 19 1.67 32.33 22.96
C SER A 19 1.35 30.85 23.27
N PRO A 20 0.09 30.41 23.21
CA PRO A 20 -0.22 28.98 23.35
C PRO A 20 0.37 28.23 22.14
N ALA A 21 1.30 27.32 22.39
CA ALA A 21 1.67 26.30 21.42
C ALA A 21 0.46 25.35 21.24
N PRO A 22 0.21 24.82 20.03
CA PRO A 22 -0.78 23.75 19.87
C PRO A 22 -0.33 22.57 20.74
N ALA A 23 -1.21 22.16 21.66
CA ALA A 23 -1.00 20.96 22.44
C ALA A 23 -1.17 19.75 21.51
N SER A 24 -0.07 19.26 20.94
CA SER A 24 0.00 17.89 20.44
C SER A 24 0.08 16.98 21.66
N ALA A 25 -1.07 16.49 22.10
CA ALA A 25 -1.16 15.46 23.11
C ALA A 25 -0.85 14.11 22.44
N ASP A 26 0.43 13.81 22.24
CA ASP A 26 0.86 12.41 22.07
C ASP A 26 0.72 11.73 23.44
N HIS A 27 -0.50 11.27 23.75
CA HIS A 27 -0.74 10.48 24.96
C HIS A 27 -0.22 9.06 24.75
N GLU A 28 0.57 8.55 25.71
CA GLU A 28 0.74 7.12 25.91
C GLU A 28 -0.66 6.46 25.91
N GLY A 29 -0.87 5.49 25.01
CA GLY A 29 -2.18 4.86 24.82
C GLY A 29 -2.99 5.32 23.59
N THR A 30 -2.40 6.07 22.66
CA THR A 30 -3.06 6.32 21.36
C THR A 30 -3.08 5.02 20.53
N PRO A 31 -4.24 4.57 20.02
CA PRO A 31 -4.33 3.32 19.27
C PRO A 31 -3.64 3.44 17.91
N THR A 32 -3.15 2.32 17.40
CA THR A 32 -2.69 2.22 16.02
C THR A 32 -3.88 2.26 15.05
N VAL A 33 -3.63 2.68 13.81
CA VAL A 33 -4.63 2.61 12.72
C VAL A 33 -5.19 1.19 12.58
N ARG A 34 -4.32 0.19 12.72
CA ARG A 34 -4.73 -1.21 12.68
C ARG A 34 -5.74 -1.54 13.78
N GLU A 35 -5.44 -1.18 15.03
CA GLU A 35 -6.35 -1.43 16.16
C GLU A 35 -7.69 -0.72 15.98
N LEU A 36 -7.69 0.51 15.45
CA LEU A 36 -8.93 1.23 15.12
C LEU A 36 -9.74 0.48 14.05
N LEU A 37 -9.11 0.05 12.96
CA LEU A 37 -9.80 -0.65 11.86
C LEU A 37 -10.25 -2.06 12.21
N GLU A 38 -9.61 -2.72 13.19
CA GLU A 38 -10.11 -3.97 13.76
C GLU A 38 -11.42 -3.78 14.56
N ARG A 39 -11.74 -2.55 14.99
CA ARG A 39 -13.01 -2.19 15.66
C ARG A 39 -14.10 -1.69 14.72
N CYS A 40 -13.75 -1.35 13.47
CA CYS A 40 -14.66 -0.82 12.47
C CYS A 40 -15.86 -1.74 12.24
N GLY A 41 -17.06 -1.23 12.53
CA GLY A 41 -18.34 -1.93 12.38
C GLY A 41 -18.60 -3.03 13.42
N GLU A 42 -17.63 -3.31 14.29
CA GLU A 42 -17.75 -4.31 15.38
C GLU A 42 -18.10 -3.65 16.71
N SER A 43 -17.46 -2.52 17.03
CA SER A 43 -17.69 -1.76 18.28
C SER A 43 -17.86 -0.27 18.05
N THR A 44 -18.11 0.14 16.80
CA THR A 44 -18.32 1.53 16.39
C THR A 44 -19.74 1.71 15.88
N ASP A 45 -20.37 2.83 16.22
CA ASP A 45 -21.67 3.24 15.66
C ASP A 45 -21.54 3.76 14.23
N LEU A 46 -20.36 4.29 13.88
CA LEU A 46 -20.04 4.73 12.53
C LEU A 46 -18.64 4.23 12.16
N CYS A 47 -18.53 3.66 10.96
CA CYS A 47 -17.25 3.40 10.32
C CYS A 47 -17.39 3.71 8.83
N GLU A 48 -16.86 4.84 8.41
CA GLU A 48 -16.92 5.29 7.02
C GLU A 48 -15.52 5.54 6.48
N PHE A 49 -15.30 5.16 5.22
CA PHE A 49 -14.07 5.51 4.51
C PHE A 49 -14.32 6.73 3.63
N HIS A 50 -13.50 7.77 3.80
CA HIS A 50 -13.50 8.95 2.96
C HIS A 50 -12.26 8.93 2.06
N PRO A 51 -12.42 8.63 0.75
CA PRO A 51 -11.31 8.65 -0.19
C PRO A 51 -10.75 10.08 -0.34
N SER A 52 -9.43 10.19 -0.45
CA SER A 52 -8.74 11.46 -0.67
C SER A 52 -8.25 11.54 -2.10
N GLY A 53 -8.95 12.32 -2.93
CA GLY A 53 -8.59 12.56 -4.31
C GLY A 53 -8.90 11.41 -5.26
N ALA A 54 -8.27 11.42 -6.43
CA ALA A 54 -8.43 10.40 -7.45
C ALA A 54 -7.47 9.22 -7.22
N PRO A 55 -7.78 8.00 -7.71
CA PRO A 55 -6.86 6.87 -7.66
C PRO A 55 -5.56 7.18 -8.42
N GLU A 56 -4.43 6.78 -7.84
CA GLU A 56 -3.13 6.83 -8.50
C GLU A 56 -2.89 5.53 -9.25
N TYR A 57 -2.53 5.61 -10.53
CA TYR A 57 -2.20 4.42 -11.32
C TYR A 57 -0.69 4.31 -11.50
N PHE A 58 -0.14 3.11 -11.29
CA PHE A 58 1.28 2.86 -11.43
C PHE A 58 1.57 1.49 -12.02
N GLN A 59 2.79 1.34 -12.54
CA GLN A 59 3.30 0.08 -13.05
C GLN A 59 4.04 -0.64 -11.92
N ASN A 60 3.60 -1.85 -11.54
CA ASN A 60 4.34 -2.62 -10.55
C ASN A 60 5.63 -3.19 -11.14
N THR A 61 6.53 -3.62 -10.27
CA THR A 61 7.77 -4.30 -10.66
C THR A 61 7.47 -5.47 -11.59
N SER A 62 8.20 -5.52 -12.71
CA SER A 62 8.11 -6.62 -13.66
C SER A 62 8.84 -7.85 -13.11
N GLU A 63 8.09 -8.92 -12.89
CA GLU A 63 8.60 -10.18 -12.36
C GLU A 63 8.70 -11.24 -13.47
N PRO A 64 9.68 -12.17 -13.41
CA PRO A 64 9.75 -13.25 -14.38
C PRO A 64 8.51 -14.15 -14.29
N VAL A 65 7.96 -14.51 -15.44
CA VAL A 65 6.78 -15.37 -15.58
C VAL A 65 7.02 -16.50 -16.58
N GLY A 66 6.38 -17.64 -16.34
CA GLY A 66 6.60 -18.84 -17.12
C GLY A 66 8.00 -19.45 -16.92
N SER A 67 8.24 -20.55 -17.61
CA SER A 67 9.56 -21.20 -17.59
C SER A 67 10.53 -20.46 -18.52
N PRO A 68 11.81 -20.31 -18.14
CA PRO A 68 12.84 -19.84 -19.06
C PRO A 68 13.01 -20.81 -20.24
N VAL A 69 13.39 -20.27 -21.40
CA VAL A 69 13.66 -21.05 -22.62
C VAL A 69 15.16 -21.09 -22.86
N TYR A 70 15.75 -22.28 -22.82
CA TYR A 70 17.17 -22.50 -23.08
C TYR A 70 17.36 -22.95 -24.53
N ASN A 71 18.20 -22.25 -25.30
CA ASN A 71 18.55 -22.65 -26.66
C ASN A 71 19.89 -23.41 -26.67
N CYS A 72 19.77 -24.73 -26.63
CA CYS A 72 20.90 -25.66 -26.68
C CYS A 72 21.38 -25.98 -28.11
N THR A 73 20.77 -25.36 -29.13
CA THR A 73 21.11 -25.60 -30.54
C THR A 73 22.16 -24.60 -31.03
N ASP A 74 22.68 -24.84 -32.24
CA ASP A 74 23.58 -23.95 -32.98
C ASP A 74 22.83 -22.96 -33.90
N HIS A 75 21.49 -22.89 -33.80
CA HIS A 75 20.65 -21.99 -34.57
C HIS A 75 19.72 -21.17 -33.68
N GLU A 76 19.16 -20.09 -34.22
CA GLU A 76 18.13 -19.31 -33.51
C GLU A 76 16.91 -20.19 -33.23
N GLN A 77 16.38 -20.09 -32.01
CA GLN A 77 15.17 -20.81 -31.61
C GLN A 77 14.05 -19.84 -31.26
N LEU A 78 12.92 -20.02 -31.93
CA LEU A 78 11.64 -19.43 -31.56
C LEU A 78 10.90 -20.35 -30.60
N SER A 79 10.32 -19.83 -29.53
CA SER A 79 9.57 -20.63 -28.57
C SER A 79 8.37 -19.88 -28.01
N MET A 80 7.33 -20.62 -27.64
CA MET A 80 6.17 -20.08 -26.96
C MET A 80 6.27 -20.37 -25.46
N VAL A 81 6.21 -19.32 -24.64
CA VAL A 81 6.14 -19.43 -23.18
C VAL A 81 4.68 -19.21 -22.77
N GLU A 82 4.04 -20.26 -22.26
CA GLU A 82 2.75 -20.14 -21.58
C GLU A 82 2.97 -19.71 -20.13
N TRP A 83 2.23 -18.72 -19.66
CA TRP A 83 2.35 -18.24 -18.29
C TRP A 83 1.02 -17.74 -17.74
N SER A 84 0.92 -17.77 -16.41
CA SER A 84 -0.18 -17.20 -15.65
C SER A 84 0.36 -16.51 -14.40
N LYS A 85 -0.16 -15.33 -14.09
CA LYS A 85 0.22 -14.55 -12.90
C LYS A 85 -1.02 -13.97 -12.24
N THR A 86 -1.20 -14.29 -10.98
CA THR A 86 -2.18 -13.63 -10.10
C THR A 86 -1.50 -12.53 -9.30
N THR A 87 -2.11 -11.34 -9.31
CA THR A 87 -1.74 -10.19 -8.49
C THR A 87 -2.90 -9.88 -7.56
N GLY A 88 -2.61 -9.68 -6.27
CA GLY A 88 -3.61 -9.38 -5.24
C GLY A 88 -3.53 -7.95 -4.73
N GLU A 89 -4.53 -7.58 -3.95
CA GLU A 89 -4.58 -6.34 -3.18
C GLU A 89 -3.71 -6.36 -1.92
N SER A 90 -3.33 -5.17 -1.45
CA SER A 90 -2.62 -4.95 -0.19
C SER A 90 -3.09 -3.62 0.45
N ASN A 91 -2.71 -3.39 1.71
CA ASN A 91 -3.01 -2.13 2.39
C ASN A 91 -1.99 -1.78 3.47
N SER A 92 -2.02 -0.52 3.91
CA SER A 92 -1.06 0.06 4.86
C SER A 92 -1.05 -0.56 6.26
N VAL A 93 -2.07 -1.35 6.62
CA VAL A 93 -2.19 -2.00 7.94
C VAL A 93 -2.04 -3.53 7.91
N ASN A 94 -1.79 -4.10 6.73
CA ASN A 94 -1.67 -5.54 6.50
C ASN A 94 -2.85 -6.36 7.05
N LEU A 95 -4.07 -5.84 6.90
CA LEU A 95 -5.31 -6.54 7.28
C LEU A 95 -6.01 -7.12 6.05
N SER A 96 -6.82 -8.15 6.24
CA SER A 96 -7.62 -8.70 5.14
C SER A 96 -8.70 -7.71 4.72
N MET A 97 -8.74 -7.40 3.42
CA MET A 97 -9.80 -6.60 2.78
C MET A 97 -11.15 -7.32 2.68
N THR A 98 -11.27 -8.54 3.23
CA THR A 98 -12.54 -9.25 3.44
C THR A 98 -13.18 -8.94 4.79
N ALA A 99 -12.47 -8.31 5.72
CA ALA A 99 -13.03 -7.88 7.00
C ALA A 99 -13.99 -6.69 6.82
N THR A 100 -14.73 -6.34 7.87
CA THR A 100 -15.77 -5.30 7.85
C THR A 100 -15.27 -3.96 7.28
N PHE A 101 -14.10 -3.47 7.72
CA PHE A 101 -13.51 -2.25 7.14
C PHE A 101 -13.23 -2.39 5.64
N GLY A 102 -12.75 -3.56 5.18
CA GLY A 102 -12.50 -3.81 3.76
C GLY A 102 -13.77 -3.81 2.92
N VAL A 103 -14.90 -4.26 3.46
CA VAL A 103 -16.22 -4.15 2.81
C VAL A 103 -16.62 -2.68 2.70
N VAL A 104 -16.49 -1.90 3.79
CA VAL A 104 -16.76 -0.45 3.80
C VAL A 104 -15.89 0.27 2.75
N PHE A 105 -14.59 -0.04 2.69
CA PHE A 105 -13.70 0.50 1.66
C PHE A 105 -14.23 0.25 0.25
N LYS A 106 -14.53 -1.02 -0.10
CA LYS A 106 -14.94 -1.39 -1.45
C LYS A 106 -16.25 -0.70 -1.85
N GLN A 107 -17.18 -0.56 -0.92
CA GLN A 107 -18.42 0.19 -1.14
C GLN A 107 -18.16 1.68 -1.37
N SER A 108 -17.35 2.31 -0.50
CA SER A 108 -16.98 3.72 -0.64
C SER A 108 -16.20 3.99 -1.94
N PHE A 109 -15.31 3.08 -2.32
CA PHE A 109 -14.59 3.12 -3.60
C PHE A 109 -15.55 3.11 -4.78
N THR A 110 -16.48 2.14 -4.84
CA THR A 110 -17.47 2.05 -5.93
C THR A 110 -18.34 3.29 -6.02
N LEU A 111 -18.81 3.81 -4.88
CA LEU A 111 -19.61 5.03 -4.83
C LEU A 111 -18.83 6.26 -5.31
N SER A 112 -17.54 6.34 -4.99
CA SER A 112 -16.71 7.51 -5.27
C SER A 112 -16.17 7.53 -6.71
N TYR A 113 -15.87 6.36 -7.28
CA TYR A 113 -15.16 6.24 -8.56
C TYR A 113 -15.96 5.53 -9.65
N GLY A 114 -17.17 5.05 -9.35
CA GLY A 114 -18.11 4.52 -10.35
C GLY A 114 -17.75 3.14 -10.94
N HIS A 115 -16.80 2.42 -10.33
CA HIS A 115 -16.42 1.07 -10.72
C HIS A 115 -15.99 0.25 -9.49
N GLU A 116 -16.02 -1.08 -9.61
CA GLU A 116 -15.69 -1.96 -8.48
C GLU A 116 -14.18 -2.06 -8.23
N TRP A 117 -13.82 -2.20 -6.96
CA TRP A 117 -12.43 -2.48 -6.58
C TRP A 117 -12.07 -3.94 -6.88
N SER A 118 -10.96 -4.14 -7.60
CA SER A 118 -10.43 -5.47 -7.87
C SER A 118 -9.53 -5.95 -6.73
N SER A 119 -9.94 -7.01 -6.04
CA SER A 119 -9.14 -7.65 -4.99
C SER A 119 -8.02 -8.52 -5.53
N SER A 120 -8.21 -9.09 -6.71
CA SER A 120 -7.22 -9.90 -7.38
C SER A 120 -7.47 -9.94 -8.87
N HIS A 121 -6.40 -10.09 -9.63
CA HIS A 121 -6.46 -10.23 -11.07
C HIS A 121 -5.48 -11.31 -11.52
N THR A 122 -5.96 -12.23 -12.36
CA THR A 122 -5.13 -13.29 -12.95
C THR A 122 -4.99 -13.05 -14.44
N GLN A 123 -3.78 -12.72 -14.88
CA GLN A 123 -3.44 -12.63 -16.29
C GLN A 123 -2.89 -13.97 -16.76
N SER A 124 -3.40 -14.49 -17.88
CA SER A 124 -2.86 -15.68 -18.55
C SER A 124 -2.61 -15.37 -20.02
N GLN A 125 -1.44 -15.76 -20.53
CA GLN A 125 -1.05 -15.47 -21.91
C GLN A 125 0.01 -16.45 -22.41
N ARG A 126 0.15 -16.52 -23.74
CA ARG A 126 1.29 -17.12 -24.40
C ARG A 126 2.15 -16.03 -25.04
N THR A 127 3.43 -16.02 -24.73
CA THR A 127 4.39 -15.04 -25.25
C THR A 127 5.44 -15.75 -26.08
N GLN A 128 5.59 -15.32 -27.33
CA GLN A 128 6.65 -15.81 -28.20
C GLN A 128 7.98 -15.15 -27.80
N VAL A 129 9.00 -15.95 -27.55
CA VAL A 129 10.37 -15.50 -27.28
C VAL A 129 11.32 -16.06 -28.32
N THR A 130 12.42 -15.34 -28.55
CA THR A 130 13.49 -15.77 -29.46
C THR A 130 14.79 -15.82 -28.66
N ALA A 131 15.54 -16.91 -28.76
CA ALA A 131 16.84 -17.08 -28.10
C ALA A 131 17.89 -17.44 -29.16
N GLN A 132 19.05 -16.78 -29.13
CA GLN A 132 20.18 -17.15 -29.98
C GLN A 132 20.86 -18.43 -29.47
N PRO A 133 21.72 -19.07 -30.29
CA PRO A 133 22.50 -20.24 -29.84
C PRO A 133 23.21 -19.97 -28.52
N GLY A 134 23.04 -20.85 -27.54
CA GLY A 134 23.67 -20.71 -26.23
C GLY A 134 23.01 -19.71 -25.28
N GLU A 135 21.87 -19.11 -25.64
CA GLU A 135 21.14 -18.17 -24.80
C GLU A 135 19.98 -18.80 -24.02
N VAL A 136 19.60 -18.11 -22.94
CA VAL A 136 18.36 -18.31 -22.22
C VAL A 136 17.47 -17.08 -22.38
N ALA A 137 16.22 -17.28 -22.78
CA ALA A 137 15.18 -16.26 -22.87
C ALA A 137 14.23 -16.32 -21.67
N ARG A 138 13.75 -15.15 -21.23
CA ARG A 138 12.78 -14.98 -20.14
C ARG A 138 11.69 -13.98 -20.52
N VAL A 139 10.49 -14.21 -20.00
CA VAL A 139 9.36 -13.29 -20.08
C VAL A 139 9.16 -12.64 -18.72
N TYR A 140 8.88 -11.35 -18.70
CA TYR A 140 8.57 -10.58 -17.51
C TYR A 140 7.20 -9.93 -17.64
N TYR A 141 6.46 -9.92 -16.54
CA TYR A 141 5.15 -9.30 -16.45
C TYR A 141 5.12 -8.30 -15.30
N GLY A 142 4.81 -7.05 -15.65
CA GLY A 142 4.46 -6.00 -14.70
C GLY A 142 2.96 -5.77 -14.76
N PRO A 143 2.18 -6.04 -13.69
CA PRO A 143 0.78 -5.66 -13.65
C PRO A 143 0.64 -4.14 -13.47
N ARG A 144 -0.36 -3.55 -14.13
CA ARG A 144 -0.82 -2.19 -13.78
C ARG A 144 -1.61 -2.24 -12.48
N MET A 145 -1.29 -1.35 -11.57
CA MET A 145 -1.88 -1.24 -10.24
C MET A 145 -2.54 0.11 -10.05
N GLN A 146 -3.47 0.16 -9.10
CA GLN A 146 -4.06 1.39 -8.60
C GLN A 146 -3.81 1.50 -7.09
N ARG A 147 -3.63 2.72 -6.62
CA ARG A 147 -3.50 3.09 -5.21
C ARG A 147 -4.57 4.10 -4.84
N VAL A 148 -5.23 3.88 -3.72
CA VAL A 148 -6.25 4.77 -3.17
C VAL A 148 -5.82 5.19 -1.78
N HIS A 149 -5.83 6.48 -1.56
CA HIS A 149 -5.61 7.10 -0.27
C HIS A 149 -6.95 7.53 0.32
N GLY A 150 -7.03 7.60 1.65
CA GLY A 150 -8.17 8.17 2.34
C GLY A 150 -8.03 8.08 3.84
N THR A 151 -9.12 8.34 4.53
CA THR A 151 -9.18 8.29 5.99
C THR A 151 -10.49 7.66 6.42
N TYR A 152 -10.41 6.75 7.39
CA TYR A 152 -11.61 6.28 8.06
C TYR A 152 -12.02 7.25 9.16
N GLU A 153 -13.30 7.57 9.23
CA GLU A 153 -13.94 8.17 10.39
C GLU A 153 -14.61 7.05 11.20
N LEU A 154 -14.29 6.96 12.49
CA LEU A 154 -14.85 5.97 13.40
C LEU A 154 -15.50 6.66 14.59
N HIS A 155 -16.77 6.36 14.85
CA HIS A 155 -17.48 6.82 16.06
C HIS A 155 -17.73 5.65 17.00
N PHE A 156 -17.33 5.80 18.25
CA PHE A 156 -17.57 4.83 19.32
C PHE A 156 -18.73 5.32 20.20
N PRO A 157 -19.59 4.41 20.69
CA PRO A 157 -20.66 4.77 21.62
C PRO A 157 -20.13 5.26 22.96
N ASP A 158 -19.00 4.69 23.40
CA ASP A 158 -18.27 5.06 24.60
C ASP A 158 -16.87 5.60 24.25
N ARG A 159 -16.20 6.24 25.22
CA ARG A 159 -14.84 6.75 24.99
C ARG A 159 -13.85 5.60 24.90
N GLU A 160 -13.25 5.43 23.73
CA GLU A 160 -12.15 4.50 23.50
C GLU A 160 -10.85 5.30 23.38
N TRP A 161 -9.85 4.92 24.18
CA TRP A 161 -8.59 5.66 24.30
C TRP A 161 -8.79 7.17 24.56
N GLY A 162 -9.85 7.53 25.28
CA GLY A 162 -10.17 8.91 25.68
C GLY A 162 -11.02 9.70 24.68
N HIS A 163 -11.28 9.18 23.48
CA HIS A 163 -12.01 9.87 22.41
C HIS A 163 -13.24 9.07 21.95
N TYR A 164 -14.27 9.78 21.50
CA TYR A 164 -15.43 9.15 20.84
C TYR A 164 -15.24 9.01 19.33
N ILE A 165 -14.42 9.88 18.74
CA ILE A 165 -14.23 9.99 17.30
C ILE A 165 -12.75 9.81 17.00
N TRP A 166 -12.45 8.91 16.06
CA TRP A 166 -11.11 8.62 15.60
C TRP A 166 -11.01 8.74 14.08
N TYR A 167 -9.87 9.24 13.63
CA TYR A 167 -9.52 9.33 12.21
C TYR A 167 -8.33 8.44 11.91
N ALA A 168 -8.51 7.47 11.02
CA ALA A 168 -7.49 6.46 10.74
C ALA A 168 -7.06 6.54 9.26
N PRO A 169 -5.89 7.16 8.96
CA PRO A 169 -5.41 7.27 7.58
C PRO A 169 -5.13 5.88 7.01
N PHE A 170 -5.54 5.65 5.77
CA PHE A 170 -5.49 4.34 5.15
C PHE A 170 -5.09 4.45 3.68
N THR A 171 -4.32 3.47 3.22
CA THR A 171 -3.95 3.33 1.81
C THR A 171 -4.16 1.88 1.41
N ALA A 172 -4.83 1.67 0.26
CA ALA A 172 -4.97 0.37 -0.37
C ALA A 172 -4.36 0.39 -1.77
N GLU A 173 -3.75 -0.72 -2.14
CA GLU A 173 -3.26 -0.99 -3.49
C GLU A 173 -3.93 -2.25 -4.03
N GLY A 174 -4.28 -2.24 -5.31
CA GLY A 174 -4.92 -3.37 -5.96
C GLY A 174 -4.65 -3.36 -7.45
N PRO A 175 -4.90 -4.48 -8.15
CA PRO A 175 -4.90 -4.49 -9.60
C PRO A 175 -5.79 -3.37 -10.15
N ALA A 176 -5.26 -2.61 -11.11
CA ALA A 176 -6.09 -1.79 -11.98
C ALA A 176 -6.68 -2.68 -13.08
N ASP A 177 -7.66 -2.14 -13.82
CA ASP A 177 -8.15 -2.80 -15.03
C ASP A 177 -6.99 -3.20 -15.96
N ASP A 178 -7.22 -4.26 -16.73
CA ASP A 178 -6.22 -4.96 -17.56
C ASP A 178 -5.51 -4.10 -18.62
N GLN A 179 -6.01 -2.89 -18.86
CA GLN A 179 -5.40 -1.93 -19.77
C GLN A 179 -4.13 -1.32 -19.19
N GLY A 180 -2.99 -1.63 -19.81
CA GLY A 180 -1.72 -0.94 -19.58
C GLY A 180 -0.69 -1.70 -18.73
N SER A 181 -0.91 -2.99 -18.45
CA SER A 181 0.14 -3.88 -17.96
C SER A 181 1.27 -4.05 -18.99
N THR A 182 2.49 -4.34 -18.54
CA THR A 182 3.66 -4.47 -19.40
C THR A 182 4.12 -5.92 -19.49
N ILE A 183 4.38 -6.38 -20.71
CA ILE A 183 5.03 -7.67 -20.97
C ILE A 183 6.34 -7.37 -21.69
N THR A 184 7.45 -7.78 -21.09
CA THR A 184 8.78 -7.61 -21.68
C THR A 184 9.49 -8.96 -21.78
N GLN A 185 10.53 -9.00 -22.60
CA GLN A 185 11.34 -10.18 -22.82
C GLN A 185 12.80 -9.80 -22.67
N SER A 186 13.62 -10.72 -22.19
CA SER A 186 15.07 -10.57 -22.23
C SER A 186 15.73 -11.89 -22.62
N THR A 187 16.91 -11.76 -23.21
CA THR A 187 17.83 -12.87 -23.41
C THR A 187 19.15 -12.59 -22.72
N ARG A 188 19.85 -13.65 -22.36
CA ARG A 188 21.25 -13.60 -21.96
C ARG A 188 21.94 -14.89 -22.32
N GLN A 189 23.26 -14.87 -22.39
CA GLN A 189 24.06 -16.08 -22.48
C GLN A 189 23.79 -17.01 -21.28
N MET A 190 23.68 -18.31 -21.54
CA MET A 190 23.64 -19.33 -20.50
C MET A 190 24.96 -19.36 -19.74
N THR A 191 24.91 -19.61 -18.44
CA THR A 191 26.13 -19.94 -17.68
C THR A 191 26.60 -21.36 -18.04
N ASP A 192 27.84 -21.69 -17.69
CA ASP A 192 28.38 -23.04 -17.91
C ASP A 192 27.57 -24.09 -17.12
N GLU A 193 27.11 -23.75 -15.91
CA GLU A 193 26.24 -24.60 -15.12
C GLU A 193 24.87 -24.81 -15.79
N GLU A 194 24.24 -23.74 -16.27
CA GLU A 194 22.96 -23.85 -16.99
C GLU A 194 23.12 -24.70 -18.25
N ARG A 195 24.20 -24.50 -19.00
CA ARG A 195 24.50 -25.31 -20.18
C ARG A 195 24.67 -26.78 -19.83
N SER A 196 25.45 -27.10 -18.79
CA SER A 196 25.63 -28.48 -18.35
C SER A 196 24.33 -29.13 -17.86
N VAL A 197 23.48 -28.38 -17.16
CA VAL A 197 22.23 -28.91 -16.59
C VAL A 197 21.14 -29.08 -17.66
N TYR A 198 21.01 -28.13 -18.59
CA TYR A 198 19.88 -28.08 -19.52
C TYR A 198 20.21 -28.55 -20.94
N CYS A 199 21.49 -28.59 -21.35
CA CYS A 199 21.89 -28.93 -22.72
C CYS A 199 22.67 -30.24 -22.85
N GLY A 200 23.19 -30.80 -21.75
CA GLY A 200 23.95 -32.06 -21.74
C GLY A 200 25.46 -31.85 -21.90
#